data_AF-A0A859CXF6-F1
#
_entry.id   AF-A0A859CXF6-F1
#
_cell.length_a   1.000
_cell.length_b   1.000
_cell.length_c   1.000
_cell.angle_alpha   90.00
_cell.angle_beta   90.00
_cell.angle_gamma   90.00
#
_symmetry.space_group_name_H-M   'P 1'
#
loop_
_entity.id
_entity.type
_entity.pdbx_description
1 polymer ?
#
loop_
_entity_poly.entity_id
_entity_poly.type
_entity_poly.pdbx_seq_one_letter_code
_entity_poly.pdbx_strand_id
1 'polypeptide(L)'
;MPTFRTGLLLASLLLSACSMPISQESHPTQTEKTITQDITTEKSTSTKNDIAERITPVTDDTAKQSTSAEAAAVVENNDQLIEQFKAQKQLANTNFTELKNRIGNAPALPRLMAVEQLNKKEISSATQQLRTYISKTNTDLAVLNARVDNRQKLAVDGDLIRIFLSEATVTHNSNKFKAQPLVGQWVRGESRVIRLKDNILFENPRSEDLHITFSETYQLVVNNQTIATVNPHKEKNSASFSVSTHDNQGSIVGKLDYRIVIDK
;
A
#
# COMPACT_ATOMS: atom_id res chain seq x y z
N MET A 1 -3.59 49.10 -52.69
CA MET A 1 -2.65 47.99 -52.42
C MET A 1 -1.29 48.61 -52.15
N PRO A 2 -0.76 48.44 -50.92
CA PRO A 2 0.05 47.27 -50.62
C PRO A 2 -0.44 46.52 -49.37
N THR A 3 -0.17 45.22 -49.39
CA THR A 3 -0.61 44.21 -48.43
C THR A 3 0.29 44.19 -47.19
N PHE A 4 -0.32 44.34 -46.01
CA PHE A 4 0.33 44.12 -44.73
C PHE A 4 0.61 42.63 -44.52
N ARG A 5 1.87 42.28 -44.27
CA ARG A 5 2.29 40.94 -43.85
C ARG A 5 2.03 40.77 -42.35
N THR A 6 0.90 40.16 -42.00
CA THR A 6 0.66 39.59 -40.67
C THR A 6 1.43 38.27 -40.53
N GLY A 7 2.51 38.28 -39.76
CA GLY A 7 3.17 37.08 -39.26
C GLY A 7 2.36 36.48 -38.12
N LEU A 8 1.56 35.46 -38.43
CA LEU A 8 0.79 34.68 -37.46
C LEU A 8 1.71 33.60 -36.87
N LEU A 9 2.10 33.75 -35.60
CA LEU A 9 2.79 32.71 -34.83
C LEU A 9 1.80 31.59 -34.49
N LEU A 10 1.85 30.50 -35.23
CA LEU A 10 1.17 29.25 -34.91
C LEU A 10 2.19 28.29 -34.27
N ALA A 11 2.23 28.26 -32.93
CA ALA A 11 2.90 27.21 -32.18
C ALA A 11 1.83 26.28 -31.59
N SER A 12 1.47 25.24 -32.34
CA SER A 12 0.65 24.14 -31.86
C SER A 12 1.51 23.18 -31.03
N LEU A 13 1.55 23.38 -29.71
CA LEU A 13 2.06 22.39 -28.76
C LEU A 13 1.01 21.29 -28.56
N LEU A 14 1.06 20.25 -29.40
CA LEU A 14 0.36 18.99 -29.16
C LEU A 14 1.19 18.13 -28.20
N LEU A 15 0.97 18.31 -26.89
CA LEU A 15 1.46 17.37 -25.88
C LEU A 15 0.38 16.30 -25.64
N SER A 16 0.37 15.28 -26.49
CA SER A 16 -0.32 14.02 -26.22
C SER A 16 0.50 13.21 -25.21
N ALA A 17 0.20 13.37 -23.91
CA ALA A 17 0.69 12.46 -22.87
C ALA A 17 -0.39 11.40 -22.59
N CYS A 18 -0.36 10.30 -23.34
CA CYS A 18 -1.01 9.07 -22.92
C CYS A 18 -0.15 8.42 -21.84
N SER A 19 -0.51 8.60 -20.57
CA SER A 19 0.11 7.85 -19.46
C SER A 19 -0.44 6.43 -19.44
N MET A 20 0.34 5.47 -19.91
CA MET A 20 0.14 4.07 -19.52
C MET A 20 0.77 3.81 -18.14
N PRO A 21 0.14 3.00 -17.28
CA PRO A 21 0.70 2.63 -15.99
C PRO A 21 1.86 1.64 -16.18
N ILE A 22 3.03 1.98 -15.66
CA ILE A 22 4.17 1.08 -15.56
C ILE A 22 3.87 0.06 -14.44
N SER A 23 3.63 -1.19 -14.83
CA SER A 23 3.86 -2.34 -13.94
C SER A 23 5.36 -2.64 -13.96
N GLN A 24 6.03 -2.41 -12.85
CA GLN A 24 7.37 -2.95 -12.62
C GLN A 24 7.22 -4.30 -11.91
N GLU A 25 7.23 -5.37 -12.71
CA GLU A 25 7.66 -6.67 -12.24
C GLU A 25 9.13 -6.57 -11.81
N SER A 26 9.39 -6.87 -10.54
CA SER A 26 10.74 -6.96 -10.00
C SER A 26 11.41 -8.24 -10.52
N HIS A 27 12.20 -8.13 -11.59
CA HIS A 27 13.25 -9.09 -11.89
C HIS A 27 14.58 -8.60 -11.29
N PRO A 28 15.31 -9.44 -10.55
CA PRO A 28 16.60 -9.05 -9.98
C PRO A 28 17.67 -9.03 -11.09
N THR A 29 18.23 -7.85 -11.33
CA THR A 29 19.39 -7.65 -12.20
C THR A 29 20.61 -8.35 -11.59
N GLN A 30 21.05 -9.44 -12.21
CA GLN A 30 22.38 -10.01 -11.99
C GLN A 30 23.43 -9.07 -12.59
N THR A 31 24.37 -8.64 -11.77
CA THR A 31 25.55 -7.89 -12.18
C THR A 31 26.55 -8.84 -12.84
N GLU A 32 26.88 -8.56 -14.09
CA GLU A 32 27.92 -9.23 -14.87
C GLU A 32 29.31 -8.92 -14.28
N LYS A 33 30.06 -9.97 -13.92
CA LYS A 33 31.52 -9.94 -13.80
C LYS A 33 32.10 -11.15 -14.54
N THR A 34 32.71 -10.87 -15.68
CA THR A 34 33.48 -11.81 -16.50
C THR A 34 34.86 -12.03 -15.88
N ILE A 35 35.20 -13.28 -15.52
CA ILE A 35 36.56 -13.83 -15.56
C ILE A 35 36.49 -15.31 -15.99
N THR A 36 36.91 -15.55 -17.24
CA THR A 36 37.73 -16.63 -17.82
C THR A 36 37.66 -18.09 -17.33
N GLN A 37 37.41 -18.99 -18.31
CA GLN A 37 37.86 -20.39 -18.56
C GLN A 37 38.38 -21.21 -17.35
N ASP A 38 38.02 -22.47 -17.14
CA ASP A 38 38.00 -23.60 -18.08
C ASP A 38 37.43 -24.85 -17.34
N ILE A 39 37.28 -25.96 -18.07
CA ILE A 39 37.16 -27.37 -17.62
C ILE A 39 35.79 -28.06 -17.84
N THR A 40 35.89 -28.96 -18.80
CA THR A 40 35.02 -29.99 -19.36
C THR A 40 34.53 -31.05 -18.36
N THR A 41 33.35 -31.59 -18.70
CA THR A 41 32.63 -32.79 -18.28
C THR A 41 33.47 -34.04 -17.98
N GLU A 42 33.07 -34.84 -16.96
CA GLU A 42 32.88 -36.32 -16.93
C GLU A 42 32.82 -36.81 -15.46
N LYS A 43 31.69 -37.32 -14.94
CA LYS A 43 31.11 -38.68 -15.03
C LYS A 43 31.87 -39.76 -14.23
N SER A 44 31.19 -40.28 -13.20
CA SER A 44 31.22 -41.64 -12.59
C SER A 44 32.60 -42.23 -12.19
N THR A 45 32.81 -42.80 -11.01
CA THR A 45 32.24 -44.07 -10.53
C THR A 45 32.58 -44.36 -9.07
N SER A 46 31.61 -44.97 -8.39
CA SER A 46 31.71 -45.93 -7.28
C SER A 46 32.96 -46.84 -7.35
N THR A 47 33.60 -47.19 -6.21
CA THR A 47 33.35 -48.44 -5.42
C THR A 47 34.52 -48.76 -4.45
N LYS A 48 34.18 -49.22 -3.22
CA LYS A 48 34.85 -50.24 -2.35
C LYS A 48 36.22 -49.91 -1.71
N ASN A 49 36.29 -49.80 -0.37
CA ASN A 49 36.42 -50.85 0.67
C ASN A 49 37.87 -51.30 0.89
N ASP A 50 38.43 -51.03 2.08
CA ASP A 50 38.76 -52.06 3.09
C ASP A 50 39.36 -51.38 4.35
N ILE A 51 38.68 -51.46 5.50
CA ILE A 51 38.97 -52.36 6.64
C ILE A 51 40.37 -52.17 7.23
N ALA A 52 40.46 -51.57 8.43
CA ALA A 52 40.95 -52.28 9.63
C ALA A 52 41.05 -51.33 10.85
N GLU A 53 40.43 -51.81 11.91
CA GLU A 53 40.24 -51.32 13.25
C GLU A 53 41.53 -51.30 14.10
N ARG A 54 41.74 -50.26 14.92
CA ARG A 54 42.43 -50.41 16.21
C ARG A 54 42.02 -49.34 17.22
N ILE A 55 41.32 -49.78 18.25
CA ILE A 55 40.93 -49.03 19.45
C ILE A 55 42.09 -49.10 20.45
N THR A 56 42.48 -47.99 21.09
CA THR A 56 42.51 -47.77 22.57
C THR A 56 43.34 -46.52 22.97
N PRO A 57 43.08 -45.95 24.17
CA PRO A 57 43.06 -44.50 24.43
C PRO A 57 44.26 -44.00 25.21
N VAL A 58 44.54 -42.69 25.16
CA VAL A 58 45.28 -41.98 26.21
C VAL A 58 44.71 -40.57 26.36
N THR A 59 44.15 -40.33 27.55
CA THR A 59 43.87 -39.03 28.18
C THR A 59 45.13 -38.18 28.25
N ASP A 60 45.03 -36.88 27.95
CA ASP A 60 45.69 -35.89 28.79
C ASP A 60 44.99 -34.52 28.72
N ASP A 61 44.81 -33.95 29.91
CA ASP A 61 44.26 -32.63 30.18
C ASP A 61 45.16 -31.54 29.58
N THR A 62 44.58 -30.58 28.87
CA THR A 62 45.11 -29.21 28.89
C THR A 62 44.00 -28.21 28.65
N ALA A 63 43.64 -27.51 29.73
CA ALA A 63 42.84 -26.30 29.69
C ALA A 63 43.50 -25.24 28.80
N LYS A 64 42.80 -24.80 27.76
CA LYS A 64 42.94 -23.44 27.21
C LYS A 64 41.58 -22.88 26.81
N GLN A 65 41.13 -21.97 27.66
CA GLN A 65 40.20 -20.89 27.41
C GLN A 65 40.25 -20.39 25.96
N SER A 66 39.11 -20.42 25.28
CA SER A 66 38.90 -19.73 24.01
C SER A 66 37.43 -19.29 23.95
N THR A 67 37.23 -18.06 24.41
CA THR A 67 36.35 -17.04 23.83
C THR A 67 34.93 -17.47 23.44
N SER A 68 34.00 -17.00 24.27
CA SER A 68 32.63 -16.63 23.94
C SER A 68 32.54 -15.95 22.56
N ALA A 69 32.14 -16.71 21.54
CA ALA A 69 31.80 -16.21 20.21
C ALA A 69 30.37 -16.65 19.80
N GLU A 70 29.49 -16.91 20.77
CA GLU A 70 28.07 -17.25 20.52
C GLU A 70 27.09 -16.15 20.91
N ALA A 71 27.57 -15.01 21.44
CA ALA A 71 26.70 -13.90 21.84
C ALA A 71 26.33 -12.93 20.69
N ALA A 72 27.04 -12.96 19.56
CA ALA A 72 26.81 -12.01 18.45
C ALA A 72 25.80 -12.51 17.39
N ALA A 73 25.57 -13.82 17.27
CA ALA A 73 24.64 -14.40 16.29
C ALA A 73 23.18 -14.48 16.79
N VAL A 74 22.94 -14.29 18.09
CA VAL A 74 21.62 -14.46 18.71
C VAL A 74 20.80 -13.15 18.69
N VAL A 75 21.45 -11.98 18.62
CA VAL A 75 20.79 -10.68 18.73
C VAL A 75 20.16 -10.23 17.40
N GLU A 76 20.81 -10.45 16.26
CA GLU A 76 20.28 -9.99 14.95
C GLU A 76 18.98 -10.70 14.51
N ASN A 77 18.74 -11.92 14.97
CA ASN A 77 17.59 -12.74 14.53
C ASN A 77 16.27 -12.35 15.21
N ASN A 78 16.32 -11.71 16.39
CA ASN A 78 15.11 -11.30 17.11
C ASN A 78 14.54 -9.99 16.56
N ASP A 79 15.41 -9.03 16.23
CA ASP A 79 15.01 -7.74 15.66
C ASP A 79 14.31 -7.92 14.31
N GLN A 80 14.83 -8.80 13.46
CA GLN A 80 14.17 -9.14 12.18
C GLN A 80 12.77 -9.74 12.36
N LEU A 81 12.57 -10.60 13.37
CA LEU A 81 11.25 -11.18 13.66
C LEU A 81 10.28 -10.14 14.18
N ILE A 82 10.75 -9.21 15.02
CA ILE A 82 9.95 -8.10 15.53
C ILE A 82 9.54 -7.17 14.38
N GLU A 83 10.45 -6.83 13.47
CA GLU A 83 10.14 -5.99 12.31
C GLU A 83 9.15 -6.68 11.36
N GLN A 84 9.32 -7.99 11.11
CA GLN A 84 8.33 -8.76 10.35
C GLN A 84 6.96 -8.72 11.03
N PHE A 85 6.90 -8.94 12.35
CA PHE A 85 5.65 -8.87 13.10
C PHE A 85 4.98 -7.50 12.96
N LYS A 86 5.73 -6.40 13.15
CA LYS A 86 5.21 -5.03 13.02
C LYS A 86 4.68 -4.76 11.60
N ALA A 87 5.43 -5.13 10.58
CA ALA A 87 5.03 -4.96 9.18
C ALA A 87 3.73 -5.74 8.86
N GLN A 88 3.63 -7.00 9.30
CA GLN A 88 2.41 -7.79 9.12
C GLN A 88 1.23 -7.20 9.92
N LYS A 89 1.47 -6.68 11.13
CA LYS A 89 0.42 -6.04 11.94
C LYS A 89 -0.10 -4.77 11.25
N GLN A 90 0.80 -3.96 10.69
CA GLN A 90 0.42 -2.78 9.91
C GLN A 90 -0.40 -3.16 8.68
N LEU A 91 0.05 -4.14 7.89
CA LEU A 91 -0.68 -4.60 6.70
C LEU A 91 -2.07 -5.16 7.06
N ALA A 92 -2.18 -5.95 8.13
CA ALA A 92 -3.45 -6.45 8.62
C ALA A 92 -4.41 -5.31 9.02
N ASN A 93 -3.92 -4.27 9.68
CA ASN A 93 -4.71 -3.09 10.03
C ASN A 93 -5.16 -2.30 8.80
N THR A 94 -4.30 -2.16 7.80
CA THR A 94 -4.64 -1.54 6.51
C THR A 94 -5.76 -2.31 5.81
N ASN A 95 -5.62 -3.63 5.69
CA ASN A 95 -6.64 -4.49 5.08
C ASN A 95 -7.98 -4.44 5.84
N PHE A 96 -7.93 -4.47 7.17
CA PHE A 96 -9.11 -4.33 8.02
C PHE A 96 -9.83 -3.00 7.74
N THR A 97 -9.08 -1.91 7.72
CA THR A 97 -9.62 -0.55 7.52
C THR A 97 -10.21 -0.40 6.12
N GLU A 98 -9.50 -0.87 5.10
CA GLU A 98 -9.94 -0.82 3.71
C GLU A 98 -11.24 -1.62 3.49
N LEU A 99 -11.31 -2.85 4.00
CA LEU A 99 -12.55 -3.65 3.97
C LEU A 99 -13.68 -2.95 4.72
N LYS A 100 -13.43 -2.51 5.96
CA LYS A 100 -14.43 -1.81 6.76
C LYS A 100 -14.99 -0.59 6.03
N ASN A 101 -14.14 0.21 5.40
CA ASN A 101 -14.58 1.40 4.65
C ASN A 101 -15.36 1.03 3.40
N ARG A 102 -14.92 0.00 2.65
CA ARG A 102 -15.51 -0.33 1.35
C ARG A 102 -16.76 -1.18 1.44
N ILE A 103 -16.86 -2.10 2.40
CA ILE A 103 -18.01 -3.01 2.54
C ILE A 103 -18.80 -2.82 3.84
N GLY A 104 -18.36 -1.92 4.73
CA GLY A 104 -19.01 -1.62 6.02
C GLY A 104 -18.63 -2.58 7.16
N ASN A 105 -17.93 -3.68 6.85
CA ASN A 105 -17.45 -4.66 7.82
C ASN A 105 -16.08 -5.25 7.40
N ALA A 106 -15.44 -5.96 8.32
CA ALA A 106 -14.22 -6.71 8.04
C ALA A 106 -14.12 -7.89 9.02
N PRO A 107 -13.47 -9.00 8.65
CA PRO A 107 -13.11 -10.04 9.60
C PRO A 107 -12.38 -9.45 10.81
N ALA A 108 -12.67 -9.92 12.02
CA ALA A 108 -12.04 -9.38 13.21
C ALA A 108 -10.52 -9.60 13.18
N LEU A 109 -9.75 -8.56 13.52
CA LEU A 109 -8.30 -8.65 13.67
C LEU A 109 -7.93 -9.70 14.73
N PRO A 110 -6.87 -10.50 14.52
CA PRO A 110 -6.36 -11.41 15.53
C PRO A 110 -6.02 -10.66 16.83
N ARG A 111 -6.45 -11.19 17.98
CA ARG A 111 -6.10 -10.64 19.30
C ARG A 111 -4.71 -11.12 19.68
N LEU A 112 -3.73 -10.23 19.62
CA LEU A 112 -2.32 -10.52 19.87
C LEU A 112 -1.82 -9.68 21.05
N MET A 113 -0.95 -10.25 21.89
CA MET A 113 -0.29 -9.52 22.97
C MET A 113 0.69 -8.48 22.40
N ALA A 114 1.12 -7.55 23.25
CA ALA A 114 2.16 -6.58 22.90
C ALA A 114 3.45 -7.33 22.55
N VAL A 115 4.20 -6.88 21.53
CA VAL A 115 5.36 -7.63 21.02
C VAL A 115 6.45 -7.77 22.09
N GLU A 116 6.52 -6.79 22.99
CA GLU A 116 7.44 -6.73 24.13
C GLU A 116 7.17 -7.84 25.17
N GLN A 117 5.98 -8.46 25.12
CA GLN A 117 5.56 -9.53 26.02
C GLN A 117 5.72 -10.93 25.40
N LEU A 118 6.14 -11.01 24.13
CA LEU A 118 6.23 -12.26 23.38
C LEU A 118 7.66 -12.78 23.32
N ASN A 119 7.85 -14.07 23.53
CA ASN A 119 9.10 -14.75 23.20
C ASN A 119 9.18 -15.05 21.69
N LYS A 120 10.37 -15.45 21.21
CA LYS A 120 10.64 -15.72 19.78
C LYS A 120 9.61 -16.66 19.11
N LYS A 121 9.20 -17.73 19.80
CA LYS A 121 8.24 -18.71 19.28
C LYS A 121 6.84 -18.09 19.18
N GLU A 122 6.46 -17.29 20.17
CA GLU A 122 5.18 -16.58 20.18
C GLU A 122 5.13 -15.48 19.11
N ILE A 123 6.21 -14.71 18.90
CA ILE A 123 6.31 -13.73 17.81
C ILE A 123 6.11 -14.43 16.46
N SER A 124 6.76 -15.58 16.26
CA SER A 124 6.62 -16.35 15.01
C SER A 124 5.19 -16.86 14.80
N SER A 125 4.56 -17.38 15.86
CA SER A 125 3.17 -17.84 15.82
C SER A 125 2.19 -16.68 15.55
N ALA A 126 2.36 -15.55 16.24
CA ALA A 126 1.54 -14.35 16.06
C ALA A 126 1.70 -13.78 14.64
N THR A 127 2.92 -13.78 14.10
CA THR A 127 3.21 -13.41 12.71
C THR A 127 2.48 -14.33 11.73
N GLN A 128 2.44 -15.64 12.00
CA GLN A 128 1.71 -16.58 11.14
C GLN A 128 0.19 -16.38 11.19
N GLN A 129 -0.36 -16.03 12.37
CA GLN A 129 -1.77 -15.67 12.50
C GLN A 129 -2.10 -14.42 11.67
N LEU A 130 -1.24 -13.39 11.72
CA LEU A 130 -1.37 -12.19 10.89
C LEU A 130 -1.32 -12.52 9.40
N ARG A 131 -0.36 -13.34 8.95
CA ARG A 131 -0.26 -13.77 7.54
C ARG A 131 -1.52 -14.50 7.06
N THR A 132 -2.07 -15.37 7.90
CA THR A 132 -3.32 -16.09 7.60
C THR A 132 -4.49 -15.12 7.43
N TYR A 133 -4.60 -14.14 8.35
CA TYR A 133 -5.60 -13.08 8.26
C TYR A 133 -5.43 -12.21 7.00
N ILE A 134 -4.19 -11.82 6.68
CA ILE A 134 -3.85 -11.03 5.48
C ILE A 134 -4.21 -11.79 4.21
N SER A 135 -3.88 -13.08 4.14
CA SER A 135 -4.24 -13.92 2.99
C SER A 135 -5.75 -13.93 2.76
N LYS A 136 -6.56 -14.14 3.81
CA LYS A 136 -8.02 -14.10 3.71
C LYS A 136 -8.53 -12.73 3.26
N THR A 137 -8.07 -11.66 3.90
CA THR A 137 -8.53 -10.30 3.59
C THR A 137 -8.09 -9.83 2.20
N ASN A 138 -6.93 -10.27 1.71
CA ASN A 138 -6.49 -10.02 0.34
C ASN A 138 -7.40 -10.72 -0.68
N THR A 139 -7.87 -11.94 -0.39
CA THR A 139 -8.87 -12.61 -1.24
C THR A 139 -10.17 -11.81 -1.29
N ASP A 140 -10.66 -11.33 -0.14
CA ASP A 140 -11.89 -10.50 -0.08
C ASP A 140 -11.72 -9.19 -0.87
N LEU A 141 -10.57 -8.52 -0.75
CA LEU A 141 -10.23 -7.32 -1.49
C LEU A 141 -10.11 -7.56 -3.00
N ALA A 142 -9.53 -8.69 -3.41
CA ALA A 142 -9.42 -9.05 -4.83
C ALA A 142 -10.80 -9.26 -5.48
N VAL A 143 -11.72 -9.93 -4.78
CA VAL A 143 -13.12 -10.09 -5.23
C VAL A 143 -13.81 -8.74 -5.34
N LEU A 144 -13.53 -7.82 -4.42
CA LEU A 144 -14.09 -6.47 -4.44
C LEU A 144 -13.53 -5.63 -5.61
N ASN A 145 -12.23 -5.70 -5.87
CA ASN A 145 -11.59 -5.03 -7.00
C ASN A 145 -12.17 -5.53 -8.34
N ALA A 146 -12.34 -6.84 -8.50
CA ALA A 146 -12.96 -7.40 -9.71
C ALA A 146 -14.41 -6.90 -9.90
N ARG A 147 -15.17 -6.70 -8.82
CA ARG A 147 -16.51 -6.10 -8.88
C ARG A 147 -16.49 -4.64 -9.31
N VAL A 148 -15.57 -3.86 -8.75
CA VAL A 148 -15.35 -2.45 -9.16
C VAL A 148 -14.99 -2.37 -10.64
N ASP A 149 -14.06 -3.22 -11.11
CA ASP A 149 -13.65 -3.25 -12.52
C ASP A 149 -14.80 -3.61 -13.46
N ASN A 150 -15.68 -4.52 -13.04
CA ASN A 150 -16.86 -4.88 -13.82
C ASN A 150 -17.87 -3.73 -13.89
N ARG A 151 -18.14 -3.05 -12.77
CA ARG A 151 -19.04 -1.88 -12.73
C ARG A 151 -18.49 -0.69 -13.52
N GLN A 152 -17.18 -0.52 -13.55
CA GLN A 152 -16.53 0.52 -14.35
C GLN A 152 -16.79 0.32 -15.87
N LYS A 153 -17.01 -0.92 -16.32
CA LYS A 153 -17.31 -1.26 -17.72
C LYS A 153 -18.80 -1.24 -18.02
N LEU A 154 -19.62 -1.72 -17.08
CA LEU A 154 -21.06 -1.89 -17.21
C LEU A 154 -21.75 -1.29 -15.99
N ALA A 155 -21.77 0.03 -15.96
CA ALA A 155 -22.37 0.79 -14.88
C ALA A 155 -23.89 0.68 -14.89
N VAL A 156 -24.50 0.50 -13.72
CA VAL A 156 -25.94 0.75 -13.54
C VAL A 156 -26.15 2.01 -12.69
N ASP A 157 -27.39 2.49 -12.65
CA ASP A 157 -27.75 3.67 -11.87
C ASP A 157 -27.30 3.55 -10.40
N GLY A 158 -26.52 4.53 -9.95
CA GLY A 158 -25.94 4.58 -8.61
C GLY A 158 -24.60 3.87 -8.45
N ASP A 159 -24.08 3.18 -9.47
CA ASP A 159 -22.72 2.62 -9.42
C ASP A 159 -21.63 3.65 -9.64
N LEU A 160 -21.92 4.73 -10.38
CA LEU A 160 -20.97 5.83 -10.54
C LEU A 160 -21.50 7.12 -9.95
N ILE A 161 -20.61 7.77 -9.21
CA ILE A 161 -20.81 9.13 -8.75
C ILE A 161 -19.65 10.00 -9.19
N ARG A 162 -19.94 11.26 -9.51
CA ARG A 162 -18.92 12.29 -9.64
C ARG A 162 -18.87 13.07 -8.35
N ILE A 163 -17.69 13.09 -7.72
CA ILE A 163 -17.43 13.84 -6.51
C ILE A 163 -16.66 15.10 -6.88
N PHE A 164 -17.13 16.23 -6.37
CA PHE A 164 -16.46 17.53 -6.40
C PHE A 164 -16.05 17.86 -4.98
N LEU A 165 -14.76 17.79 -4.70
CA LEU A 165 -14.18 18.33 -3.48
C LEU A 165 -14.05 19.85 -3.65
N SER A 166 -14.81 20.59 -2.88
CA SER A 166 -14.65 22.04 -2.74
C SER A 166 -13.31 22.37 -2.05
N GLU A 167 -12.95 23.65 -1.95
CA GLU A 167 -11.77 24.06 -1.18
C GLU A 167 -11.74 23.38 0.19
N ALA A 168 -10.68 22.62 0.45
CA ALA A 168 -10.45 21.95 1.73
C ALA A 168 -9.35 22.69 2.49
N THR A 169 -9.55 22.86 3.79
CA THR A 169 -8.55 23.45 4.68
C THR A 169 -7.83 22.34 5.42
N VAL A 170 -6.52 22.28 5.25
CA VAL A 170 -5.65 21.37 6.00
C VAL A 170 -4.94 22.16 7.08
N THR A 171 -4.99 21.67 8.31
CA THR A 171 -4.28 22.23 9.47
C THR A 171 -3.40 21.15 10.08
N HIS A 172 -2.11 21.46 10.25
CA HIS A 172 -1.12 20.60 10.89
C HIS A 172 -0.23 21.45 11.79
N ASN A 173 -0.25 21.22 13.10
CA ASN A 173 0.46 22.05 14.08
C ASN A 173 0.22 23.57 13.86
N SER A 174 1.28 24.34 13.60
CA SER A 174 1.23 25.79 13.31
C SER A 174 1.00 26.12 11.82
N ASN A 175 0.89 25.11 10.96
CA ASN A 175 0.76 25.27 9.51
C ASN A 175 -0.70 25.04 9.06
N LYS A 176 -1.17 25.92 8.18
CA LYS A 176 -2.48 25.83 7.55
C LYS A 176 -2.36 26.15 6.07
N PHE A 177 -2.98 25.34 5.22
CA PHE A 177 -3.08 25.64 3.79
C PHE A 177 -4.48 25.28 3.27
N LYS A 178 -4.85 25.93 2.17
CA LYS A 178 -6.07 25.61 1.43
C LYS A 178 -5.70 24.76 0.22
N ALA A 179 -6.28 23.58 0.14
CA ALA A 179 -6.15 22.72 -1.01
C ALA A 179 -7.04 23.21 -2.16
N GLN A 180 -6.54 23.07 -3.38
CA GLN A 180 -7.33 23.38 -4.57
C GLN A 180 -8.55 22.45 -4.69
N PRO A 181 -9.68 22.93 -5.24
CA PRO A 181 -10.82 22.09 -5.55
C PRO A 181 -10.45 20.96 -6.52
N LEU A 182 -11.04 19.79 -6.34
CA LEU A 182 -10.78 18.61 -7.16
C LEU A 182 -12.09 17.97 -7.61
N VAL A 183 -12.05 17.31 -8.77
CA VAL A 183 -13.17 16.55 -9.30
C VAL A 183 -12.69 15.18 -9.75
N GLY A 184 -13.48 14.15 -9.48
CA GLY A 184 -13.25 12.81 -9.98
C GLY A 184 -14.52 11.98 -10.00
N GLN A 185 -14.44 10.81 -10.61
CA GLN A 185 -15.51 9.81 -10.60
C GLN A 185 -15.11 8.63 -9.72
N TRP A 186 -16.03 8.16 -8.90
CA TRP A 186 -15.88 6.99 -8.04
C TRP A 186 -16.89 5.94 -8.45
N VAL A 187 -16.41 4.71 -8.53
CA VAL A 187 -17.27 3.53 -8.69
C VAL A 187 -17.65 3.01 -7.32
N ARG A 188 -18.87 2.46 -7.20
CA ARG A 188 -19.32 1.83 -5.97
C ARG A 188 -18.42 0.68 -5.56
N GLY A 189 -18.00 0.69 -4.30
CA GLY A 189 -17.03 -0.24 -3.75
C GLY A 189 -15.57 0.21 -3.92
N GLU A 190 -15.31 1.41 -4.44
CA GLU A 190 -13.96 1.93 -4.67
C GLU A 190 -13.45 2.81 -3.52
N SER A 191 -12.14 2.73 -3.27
CA SER A 191 -11.40 3.58 -2.33
C SER A 191 -10.20 4.18 -3.06
N ARG A 192 -9.96 5.49 -2.89
CA ARG A 192 -8.82 6.19 -3.49
C ARG A 192 -8.19 7.16 -2.51
N VAL A 193 -6.87 7.31 -2.63
CA VAL A 193 -6.10 8.35 -1.96
C VAL A 193 -5.93 9.52 -2.93
N ILE A 194 -6.33 10.71 -2.48
CA ILE A 194 -6.15 11.95 -3.23
C ILE A 194 -5.14 12.81 -2.49
N ARG A 195 -4.09 13.24 -3.20
CA ARG A 195 -3.13 14.19 -2.66
C ARG A 195 -3.70 15.61 -2.76
N LEU A 196 -4.11 16.18 -1.64
CA LEU A 196 -4.42 17.59 -1.49
C LEU A 196 -3.12 18.39 -1.58
N LYS A 197 -3.09 19.41 -2.43
CA LYS A 197 -1.91 20.27 -2.60
C LYS A 197 -2.28 21.72 -2.36
N ASP A 198 -1.37 22.43 -1.70
CA ASP A 198 -1.31 23.89 -1.76
C ASP A 198 -1.08 24.32 -3.21
N ASN A 199 -1.35 25.59 -3.52
CA ASN A 199 -1.36 26.12 -4.87
C ASN A 199 -0.13 25.68 -5.70
N ILE A 200 -0.35 25.14 -6.89
CA ILE A 200 0.66 24.46 -7.75
C ILE A 200 1.75 25.44 -8.24
N LEU A 201 1.60 26.74 -7.99
CA LEU A 201 2.52 27.79 -8.41
C LEU A 201 3.77 27.94 -7.51
N PHE A 202 3.87 27.16 -6.42
CA PHE A 202 5.02 27.19 -5.51
C PHE A 202 6.01 26.05 -5.79
N GLU A 203 7.32 26.31 -5.60
CA GLU A 203 8.40 25.35 -5.87
C GLU A 203 8.40 24.12 -4.94
N ASN A 204 7.73 24.20 -3.77
CA ASN A 204 7.56 23.08 -2.85
C ASN A 204 6.16 23.13 -2.21
N PRO A 205 5.11 22.71 -2.94
CA PRO A 205 3.74 22.82 -2.46
C PRO A 205 3.51 21.85 -1.29
N ARG A 206 3.00 22.38 -0.19
CA ARG A 206 2.53 21.55 0.94
C ARG A 206 1.48 20.58 0.44
N SER A 207 1.45 19.39 1.01
CA SER A 207 0.52 18.36 0.56
C SER A 207 0.08 17.45 1.69
N GLU A 208 -1.15 16.94 1.58
CA GLU A 208 -1.77 16.04 2.56
C GLU A 208 -2.61 14.99 1.82
N ASP A 209 -2.61 13.75 2.30
CA ASP A 209 -3.42 12.69 1.70
C ASP A 209 -4.84 12.65 2.28
N LEU A 210 -5.83 12.57 1.39
CA LEU A 210 -7.24 12.41 1.73
C LEU A 210 -7.74 11.09 1.15
N HIS A 211 -8.14 10.16 2.01
CA HIS A 211 -8.76 8.91 1.60
C HIS A 211 -10.26 9.13 1.41
N ILE A 212 -10.77 8.85 0.21
CA ILE A 212 -12.20 8.87 -0.10
C ILE A 212 -12.63 7.49 -0.58
N THR A 213 -13.64 6.93 0.08
CA THR A 213 -14.25 5.66 -0.28
C THR A 213 -15.73 5.87 -0.61
N PHE A 214 -16.17 5.34 -1.74
CA PHE A 214 -17.58 5.14 -2.04
C PHE A 214 -17.91 3.66 -1.82
N SER A 215 -18.54 3.34 -0.68
CA SER A 215 -18.71 1.97 -0.24
C SER A 215 -19.79 1.21 -1.02
N GLU A 216 -19.77 -0.13 -0.95
CA GLU A 216 -20.84 -1.02 -1.42
C GLU A 216 -22.21 -0.68 -0.81
N THR A 217 -22.20 -0.13 0.41
CA THR A 217 -23.39 0.29 1.16
C THR A 217 -23.84 1.71 0.81
N TYR A 218 -23.37 2.26 -0.31
CA TYR A 218 -23.66 3.62 -0.77
C TYR A 218 -23.23 4.72 0.21
N GLN A 219 -22.24 4.47 1.05
CA GLN A 219 -21.73 5.46 1.99
C GLN A 219 -20.53 6.18 1.39
N LEU A 220 -20.44 7.48 1.66
CA LEU A 220 -19.21 8.24 1.46
C LEU A 220 -18.43 8.24 2.77
N VAL A 221 -17.22 7.70 2.72
CA VAL A 221 -16.31 7.64 3.85
C VAL A 221 -15.07 8.47 3.51
N VAL A 222 -14.68 9.36 4.43
CA VAL A 222 -13.48 10.19 4.32
C VAL A 222 -12.61 9.95 5.53
N ASN A 223 -11.33 9.57 5.33
CA ASN A 223 -10.39 9.20 6.41
C ASN A 223 -11.04 8.35 7.52
N ASN A 224 -11.69 7.25 7.12
CA ASN A 224 -12.36 6.27 7.99
C ASN A 224 -13.63 6.76 8.72
N GLN A 225 -14.14 7.95 8.39
CA GLN A 225 -15.38 8.49 8.92
C GLN A 225 -16.46 8.56 7.84
N THR A 226 -17.62 7.96 8.10
CA THR A 226 -18.79 8.09 7.23
C THR A 226 -19.35 9.51 7.31
N ILE A 227 -19.46 10.19 6.18
CA ILE A 227 -19.92 11.59 6.11
C ILE A 227 -21.28 11.75 5.40
N ALA A 228 -21.68 10.75 4.60
CA ALA A 228 -22.96 10.77 3.89
C ALA A 228 -23.41 9.37 3.45
N THR A 229 -24.69 9.25 3.14
CA THR A 229 -25.26 8.13 2.39
C THR A 229 -25.78 8.65 1.05
N VAL A 230 -25.29 8.08 -0.04
CA VAL A 230 -25.68 8.38 -1.42
C VAL A 230 -27.06 7.78 -1.67
N ASN A 231 -27.99 8.60 -2.14
CA ASN A 231 -29.27 8.14 -2.66
C ASN A 231 -29.19 8.12 -4.20
N PRO A 232 -29.24 6.94 -4.84
CA PRO A 232 -29.19 6.80 -6.30
C PRO A 232 -30.29 7.55 -7.05
N HIS A 233 -31.43 7.82 -6.39
CA HIS A 233 -32.58 8.51 -6.99
C HIS A 233 -32.51 10.03 -6.85
N LYS A 234 -31.48 10.56 -6.19
CA LYS A 234 -31.29 12.01 -6.04
C LYS A 234 -30.06 12.44 -6.83
N GLU A 235 -30.30 13.29 -7.84
CA GLU A 235 -29.28 13.69 -8.81
C GLU A 235 -28.07 14.40 -8.17
N LYS A 236 -28.30 15.29 -7.20
CA LYS A 236 -27.23 16.09 -6.55
C LYS A 236 -27.40 16.15 -5.04
N ASN A 237 -26.28 16.05 -4.33
CA ASN A 237 -26.19 16.18 -2.88
C ASN A 237 -24.86 16.79 -2.46
N SER A 238 -24.75 17.10 -1.17
CA SER A 238 -23.52 17.62 -0.58
C SER A 238 -23.34 17.16 0.86
N ALA A 239 -22.09 16.99 1.28
CA ALA A 239 -21.73 16.66 2.65
C ALA A 239 -20.45 17.41 3.07
N SER A 240 -20.50 18.04 4.24
CA SER A 240 -19.32 18.62 4.88
C SER A 240 -18.62 17.57 5.72
N PHE A 241 -17.30 17.70 5.88
CA PHE A 241 -16.51 16.81 6.71
C PHE A 241 -15.45 17.57 7.50
N SER A 242 -15.10 16.99 8.65
CA SER A 242 -13.99 17.42 9.50
C SER A 242 -13.35 16.16 10.05
N VAL A 243 -12.21 15.79 9.48
CA VAL A 243 -11.52 14.51 9.75
C VAL A 243 -10.09 14.76 10.19
N SER A 244 -9.46 13.79 10.85
CA SER A 244 -8.04 13.84 11.17
C SER A 244 -7.16 13.58 9.94
N THR A 245 -5.94 14.12 9.95
CA THR A 245 -4.88 13.73 8.99
C THR A 245 -4.47 12.27 9.21
N HIS A 246 -3.75 11.67 8.24
CA HIS A 246 -3.37 10.26 8.32
C HIS A 246 -2.54 9.91 9.58
N ASP A 247 -1.69 10.84 10.01
CA ASP A 247 -0.84 10.73 11.21
C ASP A 247 -1.55 11.13 12.52
N ASN A 248 -2.82 11.55 12.45
CA ASN A 248 -3.60 12.11 13.54
C ASN A 248 -2.99 13.35 14.22
N GLN A 249 -2.06 14.06 13.56
CA GLN A 249 -1.43 15.28 14.08
C GLN A 249 -2.09 16.57 13.59
N GLY A 250 -3.17 16.45 12.81
CA GLY A 250 -3.85 17.57 12.19
C GLY A 250 -5.30 17.26 11.84
N SER A 251 -5.93 18.20 11.12
CA SER A 251 -7.32 18.09 10.68
C SER A 251 -7.49 18.58 9.24
N ILE A 252 -8.42 17.94 8.53
CA ILE A 252 -8.86 18.34 7.19
C ILE A 252 -10.35 18.67 7.28
N VAL A 253 -10.70 19.91 6.94
CA VAL A 253 -12.09 20.40 6.94
C VAL A 253 -12.47 20.79 5.52
N GLY A 254 -13.57 20.26 5.01
CA GLY A 254 -13.98 20.51 3.64
C GLY A 254 -15.43 20.14 3.36
N LYS A 255 -15.78 20.17 2.07
CA LYS A 255 -17.12 19.83 1.58
C LYS A 255 -17.01 19.04 0.27
N LEU A 256 -17.74 17.94 0.19
CA LEU A 256 -17.95 17.18 -1.04
C LEU A 256 -19.34 17.47 -1.58
N ASP A 257 -19.42 17.92 -2.82
CA ASP A 257 -20.65 17.83 -3.62
C ASP A 257 -20.56 16.55 -4.46
N TYR A 258 -21.65 15.80 -4.57
CA TYR A 258 -21.67 14.62 -5.43
C TYR A 258 -22.93 14.56 -6.28
N ARG A 259 -22.79 13.94 -7.45
CA ARG A 259 -23.89 13.67 -8.37
C ARG A 259 -23.82 12.27 -8.95
N ILE A 260 -24.98 11.68 -9.21
CA ILE A 260 -25.07 10.40 -9.91
C ILE A 260 -24.63 10.61 -11.36
N VAL A 261 -23.85 9.68 -11.89
CA VAL A 261 -23.48 9.65 -13.31
C VAL A 261 -24.39 8.63 -13.98
N ILE A 262 -25.17 9.07 -14.95
CA ILE A 262 -26.00 8.21 -15.79
C ILE A 262 -25.27 8.13 -17.14
N ASP A 263 -24.67 6.97 -17.43
CA ASP A 263 -24.20 6.70 -18.79
C ASP A 263 -25.45 6.40 -19.63
N LYS A 264 -25.65 7.19 -20.69
CA LYS A 264 -26.73 7.02 -21.66
C LYS A 264 -26.19 6.45 -22.95
#